data_AF-A0A914Z338-F1
#
_entry.id   AF-A0A914Z338-F1
#
_cell.length_a   1.000
_cell.length_b   1.000
_cell.length_c   1.000
_cell.angle_alpha   90.00
_cell.angle_beta   90.00
_cell.angle_gamma   90.00
#
_symmetry.space_group_name_H-M   'P 1'
#
loop_
_entity.id
_entity.type
_entity.pdbx_description
1 polymer ?
#
loop_
_entity_poly.entity_id
_entity_poly.type
_entity_poly.pdbx_seq_one_letter_code
_entity_poly.pdbx_strand_id
1 'polypeptide(L)'
;MVSRALDNALKGVGRAASLTQRLLAFARRQPLHSQAANLNDRLLDMHDMLQRALGELVQLEIRAAEDVWCVEIDVSQLEASVLNLAVNARDAMPHGGRLVIEVDNSHLDHDYAALFPDAAPGEYVMLRVRDNGHGMDATTLARVFEPFFTTKQVGRGTGLGLSMWKVAAPASP
;
A
#
# COMPACT_ATOMS: atom_id res chain seq x y z
N MET A 1 18.95 35.29 -16.28
CA MET A 1 17.51 34.95 -16.42
C MET A 1 17.28 33.65 -17.19
N VAL A 2 17.94 33.42 -18.33
CA VAL A 2 17.72 32.22 -19.19
C VAL A 2 17.95 30.89 -18.46
N SER A 3 18.98 30.77 -17.63
CA SER A 3 19.28 29.52 -16.88
C SER A 3 18.15 29.09 -15.94
N ARG A 4 17.49 30.05 -15.28
CA ARG A 4 16.43 29.79 -14.31
C ARG A 4 15.12 29.36 -14.98
N ALA A 5 14.88 29.84 -16.20
CA ALA A 5 13.77 29.39 -17.04
C ALA A 5 14.01 27.97 -17.58
N LEU A 6 15.25 27.66 -17.97
CA LEU A 6 15.64 26.32 -18.43
C LEU A 6 15.53 25.27 -17.31
N ASP A 7 16.01 25.59 -16.11
CA ASP A 7 15.88 24.71 -14.94
C ASP A 7 14.41 24.44 -14.56
N ASN A 8 13.57 25.47 -14.63
CA ASN A 8 12.13 25.33 -14.36
C ASN A 8 11.44 24.49 -15.45
N ALA A 9 11.83 24.65 -16.72
CA ALA A 9 11.31 23.84 -17.82
C ALA A 9 11.73 22.37 -17.68
N LEU A 10 12.99 22.08 -17.35
CA LEU A 10 13.48 20.72 -17.12
C LEU A 10 12.79 20.05 -15.93
N LYS A 11 12.60 20.78 -14.83
CA LYS A 11 11.80 20.29 -13.68
C LYS A 11 10.34 20.04 -14.05
N GLY A 12 9.75 20.90 -14.89
CA GLY A 12 8.40 20.74 -15.42
C GLY A 12 8.25 19.47 -16.27
N VAL A 13 9.18 19.24 -17.19
CA VAL A 13 9.22 18.04 -18.05
C VAL A 13 9.40 16.77 -17.21
N GLY A 14 10.30 16.77 -16.23
CA GLY A 14 10.49 15.64 -15.33
C GLY A 14 9.24 15.30 -14.51
N ARG A 15 8.52 16.32 -14.04
CA ARG A 15 7.23 16.14 -13.34
C ARG A 15 6.14 15.63 -14.27
N ALA A 16 6.04 16.18 -15.49
CA ALA A 16 5.08 15.75 -16.49
C ALA A 16 5.31 14.29 -16.91
N ALA A 17 6.55 13.91 -17.19
CA ALA A 17 6.94 12.54 -17.51
C ALA A 17 6.65 11.57 -16.36
N SER A 18 6.93 11.97 -15.12
CA SER A 18 6.61 11.13 -13.96
C SER A 18 5.10 10.99 -13.75
N LEU A 19 4.31 12.03 -14.05
CA LEU A 19 2.85 11.97 -14.00
C LEU A 19 2.28 11.08 -15.11
N THR A 20 2.73 11.21 -16.36
CA THR A 20 2.31 10.33 -17.46
C THR A 20 2.73 8.90 -17.23
N GLN A 21 3.92 8.63 -16.69
CA GLN A 21 4.36 7.28 -16.36
C GLN A 21 3.50 6.65 -15.26
N ARG A 22 3.08 7.44 -14.26
CA ARG A 22 2.13 6.99 -13.23
C ARG A 22 0.71 6.79 -13.78
N LEU A 23 0.25 7.64 -14.69
CA LEU A 23 -1.03 7.48 -15.39
C LEU A 23 -1.02 6.26 -16.34
N LEU A 24 0.10 5.99 -17.01
CA LEU A 24 0.29 4.82 -17.84
C LEU A 24 0.39 3.55 -17.00
N ALA A 25 1.00 3.59 -15.81
CA ALA A 25 0.98 2.49 -14.86
C ALA A 25 -0.43 2.23 -14.32
N PHE A 26 -1.23 3.28 -14.10
CA PHE A 26 -2.64 3.17 -13.73
C PHE A 26 -3.53 2.66 -14.89
N ALA A 27 -3.29 3.14 -16.11
CA ALA A 27 -4.07 2.77 -17.30
C ALA A 27 -3.68 1.40 -17.86
N ARG A 28 -2.43 0.97 -17.66
CA ARG A 28 -2.01 -0.41 -17.94
C ARG A 28 -2.64 -1.33 -16.90
N ARG A 29 -3.83 -1.83 -17.23
CA ARG A 29 -4.27 -3.17 -16.80
C ARG A 29 -3.28 -4.19 -17.38
N GLN A 30 -2.09 -4.29 -16.80
CA GLN A 30 -1.26 -5.46 -17.01
C GLN A 30 -2.12 -6.67 -16.60
N PRO A 31 -2.13 -7.76 -17.38
CA PRO A 31 -2.78 -8.99 -16.96
C PRO A 31 -2.25 -9.35 -15.56
N LEU A 32 -3.14 -9.54 -14.59
CA LEU A 32 -2.75 -10.01 -13.26
C LEU A 32 -2.07 -11.36 -13.44
N HIS A 33 -0.80 -11.47 -13.04
CA HIS A 33 -0.13 -12.75 -13.00
C HIS A 33 -0.41 -13.40 -11.66
N SER A 34 -1.64 -13.86 -11.48
CA SER A 34 -2.03 -14.54 -10.24
C SER A 34 -1.24 -15.83 -10.11
N GLN A 35 -0.67 -16.04 -8.92
CA GLN A 35 0.00 -17.27 -8.54
C GLN A 35 -0.27 -17.55 -7.07
N ALA A 36 -0.28 -18.84 -6.69
CA ALA A 36 -0.33 -19.22 -5.29
C ALA A 36 0.92 -18.67 -4.58
N ALA A 37 0.72 -17.93 -3.50
CA ALA A 37 1.78 -17.34 -2.71
C ALA A 37 1.50 -17.48 -1.21
N ASN A 38 2.55 -17.79 -0.44
CA ASN A 38 2.54 -17.69 1.01
C ASN A 38 2.92 -16.26 1.41
N LEU A 39 2.03 -15.55 2.10
CA LEU A 39 2.25 -14.15 2.47
C LEU A 39 3.38 -13.95 3.47
N ASN A 40 3.64 -14.92 4.35
CA ASN A 40 4.73 -14.83 5.32
C ASN A 40 6.07 -14.75 4.59
N ASP A 41 6.32 -15.68 3.66
CA ASP A 41 7.54 -15.72 2.89
C ASP A 41 7.74 -14.42 2.09
N ARG A 42 6.66 -13.90 1.48
CA ARG A 42 6.74 -12.66 0.72
C ARG A 42 7.07 -11.46 1.61
N LEU A 43 6.45 -11.34 2.78
CA LEU A 43 6.74 -10.23 3.69
C LEU A 43 8.14 -10.30 4.30
N LEU A 44 8.64 -11.50 4.57
CA LEU A 44 10.01 -11.71 5.03
C LEU A 44 11.02 -11.29 3.95
N ASP A 45 10.79 -11.67 2.69
CA ASP A 45 11.62 -11.25 1.56
C ASP A 45 11.62 -9.71 1.37
N MET A 46 10.52 -9.04 1.75
CA MET A 46 10.40 -7.59 1.71
C MET A 46 11.06 -6.86 2.90
N HIS A 47 11.48 -7.55 3.96
CA HIS A 47 11.90 -6.95 5.23
C HIS A 47 12.94 -5.83 5.05
N ASP A 48 14.05 -6.15 4.38
CA ASP A 48 15.15 -5.20 4.14
C ASP A 48 14.70 -3.99 3.30
N MET A 49 13.83 -4.21 2.31
CA MET A 49 13.30 -3.15 1.47
C MET A 49 12.40 -2.21 2.28
N LEU A 50 11.51 -2.77 3.10
CA LEU A 50 10.61 -2.01 3.96
C LEU A 50 11.39 -1.22 5.00
N GLN A 51 12.39 -1.83 5.63
CA GLN A 51 13.24 -1.15 6.60
C GLN A 51 13.98 0.05 5.99
N ARG A 52 14.53 -0.09 4.77
CA ARG A 52 15.12 1.04 4.03
C ARG A 52 14.10 2.13 3.70
N ALA A 53 12.88 1.76 3.31
CA ALA A 53 11.84 2.72 2.98
C ALA A 53 11.37 3.52 4.21
N LEU A 54 11.29 2.87 5.37
CA LEU A 54 10.87 3.45 6.64
C LEU A 54 11.95 4.37 7.26
N GLY A 55 13.23 4.04 7.05
CA GLY A 55 14.36 4.75 7.63
C GLY A 55 14.59 4.40 9.10
N GLU A 56 15.59 5.03 9.72
CA GLU A 56 16.07 4.61 11.06
C GLU A 56 15.14 4.99 12.21
N LEU A 57 14.24 5.95 12.00
CA LEU A 57 13.36 6.48 13.05
C LEU A 57 12.10 5.63 13.27
N VAL A 58 11.76 4.74 12.33
CA VAL A 58 10.54 3.92 12.39
C VAL A 58 10.92 2.46 12.57
N GLN A 59 10.44 1.86 13.66
CA GLN A 59 10.63 0.45 13.94
C GLN A 59 9.63 -0.38 13.12
N LEU A 60 10.13 -1.35 12.37
CA LEU A 60 9.32 -2.34 11.65
C LEU A 60 9.17 -3.61 12.49
N GLU A 61 7.94 -4.04 12.69
CA GLU A 61 7.60 -5.32 13.31
C GLU A 61 6.71 -6.11 12.35
N ILE A 62 7.16 -7.31 11.95
CA ILE A 62 6.38 -8.24 11.13
C ILE A 62 5.96 -9.41 12.00
N ARG A 63 4.66 -9.65 12.10
CA ARG A 63 4.07 -10.78 12.83
C ARG A 63 3.39 -11.69 11.82
N ALA A 64 3.89 -12.91 11.73
CA ALA A 64 3.38 -13.93 10.84
C ALA A 64 2.88 -15.10 11.69
N ALA A 65 1.63 -15.51 11.51
CA ALA A 65 1.14 -16.77 12.09
C ALA A 65 1.83 -17.96 11.40
N GLU A 66 2.07 -19.06 12.12
CA GLU A 66 2.86 -20.20 11.61
C GLU A 66 2.17 -20.94 10.45
N ASP A 67 0.83 -21.03 10.46
CA ASP A 67 0.04 -21.84 9.52
C ASP A 67 -0.85 -20.98 8.58
N VAL A 68 -0.29 -19.90 8.03
CA VAL A 68 -1.02 -19.03 7.09
C VAL A 68 -1.27 -19.76 5.77
N TRP A 69 -2.52 -19.70 5.28
CA TRP A 69 -2.88 -20.30 4.00
C TRP A 69 -2.22 -19.62 2.80
N CYS A 70 -2.05 -20.37 1.71
CA CYS A 70 -1.68 -19.77 0.44
C CYS A 70 -2.87 -19.02 -0.16
N VAL A 71 -2.57 -17.94 -0.88
CA VAL A 71 -3.57 -17.16 -1.62
C VAL A 71 -3.15 -17.01 -3.08
N GLU A 72 -4.12 -17.00 -3.98
CA GLU A 72 -3.90 -16.65 -5.39
C GLU A 72 -3.89 -15.14 -5.55
N ILE A 73 -2.69 -14.57 -5.76
CA ILE A 73 -2.50 -13.13 -5.90
C ILE A 73 -1.42 -12.81 -6.93
N ASP A 74 -1.46 -11.58 -7.45
CA ASP A 74 -0.31 -11.00 -8.13
C ASP A 74 0.69 -10.47 -7.09
N VAL A 75 1.80 -11.18 -6.93
CA VAL A 75 2.84 -10.86 -5.93
C VAL A 75 3.38 -9.45 -6.13
N SER A 76 3.57 -9.00 -7.37
CA SER A 76 4.12 -7.67 -7.64
C SER A 76 3.17 -6.54 -7.19
N GLN A 77 1.86 -6.76 -7.32
CA GLN A 77 0.85 -5.83 -6.83
C GLN A 77 0.75 -5.81 -5.30
N LEU A 78 0.89 -6.97 -4.66
CA LEU A 78 0.96 -7.05 -3.20
C LEU A 78 2.17 -6.25 -2.69
N GLU A 79 3.36 -6.52 -3.20
CA GLU A 79 4.60 -5.86 -2.77
C GLU A 79 4.52 -4.34 -2.96
N ALA A 80 4.03 -3.89 -4.11
CA ALA A 80 3.85 -2.48 -4.38
C ALA A 80 2.85 -1.83 -3.41
N SER A 81 1.75 -2.52 -3.11
CA SER A 81 0.73 -2.07 -2.15
C SER A 81 1.29 -1.95 -0.73
N VAL A 82 1.98 -2.97 -0.23
CA VAL A 82 2.60 -2.98 1.11
C VAL A 82 3.64 -1.87 1.23
N LEU A 83 4.48 -1.67 0.20
CA LEU A 83 5.45 -0.59 0.18
C LEU A 83 4.77 0.80 0.25
N ASN A 84 3.67 0.99 -0.48
CA ASN A 84 2.92 2.25 -0.43
C ASN A 84 2.32 2.51 0.95
N LEU A 85 1.76 1.48 1.59
CA LEU A 85 1.27 1.58 2.97
C LEU A 85 2.40 1.92 3.94
N ALA A 86 3.56 1.28 3.82
CA ALA A 86 4.72 1.55 4.66
C ALA A 86 5.23 3.00 4.50
N VAL A 87 5.29 3.51 3.27
CA VAL A 87 5.67 4.92 3.02
C VAL A 87 4.63 5.88 3.59
N ASN A 88 3.34 5.56 3.48
CA ASN A 88 2.27 6.37 4.08
C ASN A 88 2.35 6.38 5.61
N ALA A 89 2.60 5.23 6.22
CA ALA A 89 2.81 5.09 7.66
C ALA A 89 4.01 5.93 8.14
N ARG A 90 5.16 5.83 7.47
CA ARG A 90 6.34 6.66 7.78
C ARG A 90 6.01 8.15 7.74
N ASP A 91 5.32 8.59 6.69
CA ASP A 91 4.99 10.00 6.54
C ASP A 91 4.02 10.47 7.64
N ALA A 92 3.21 9.57 8.22
CA ALA A 92 2.38 9.84 9.39
C ALA A 92 3.17 9.86 10.73
N MET A 93 4.44 9.47 10.72
CA MET A 93 5.34 9.34 11.87
C MET A 93 6.61 10.21 11.73
N PRO A 94 6.51 11.55 11.63
CA PRO A 94 7.64 12.43 11.34
C PRO A 94 8.74 12.46 12.43
N HIS A 95 8.40 12.04 13.65
CA HIS A 95 9.32 11.97 14.79
C HIS A 95 9.76 10.53 15.10
N GLY A 96 9.52 9.60 14.18
CA GLY A 96 9.67 8.18 14.42
C GLY A 96 8.42 7.53 15.02
N GLY A 97 8.46 6.21 15.14
CA GLY A 97 7.32 5.42 15.61
C GLY A 97 7.48 3.94 15.33
N ARG A 98 6.35 3.24 15.20
CA ARG A 98 6.29 1.80 14.97
C ARG A 98 5.27 1.49 13.89
N LEU A 99 5.71 0.72 12.90
CA LEU A 99 4.86 0.07 11.92
C LEU A 99 4.80 -1.43 12.23
N VAL A 100 3.60 -1.95 12.41
CA VAL A 100 3.33 -3.38 12.60
C VAL A 100 2.62 -3.91 11.37
N ILE A 101 3.16 -4.97 10.78
CA ILE A 101 2.53 -5.73 9.70
C ILE A 101 2.18 -7.11 10.24
N GLU A 102 0.91 -7.49 10.22
CA GLU A 102 0.42 -8.76 10.75
C GLU A 102 -0.23 -9.58 9.63
N VAL A 103 0.07 -10.88 9.59
CA VAL A 103 -0.59 -11.85 8.71
C VAL A 103 -1.20 -12.95 9.55
N ASP A 104 -2.49 -13.21 9.32
CA ASP A 104 -3.23 -14.24 10.02
C ASP A 104 -4.36 -14.81 9.14
N ASN A 105 -4.82 -16.01 9.45
CA ASN A 105 -6.03 -16.56 8.86
C ASN A 105 -7.24 -15.93 9.55
N SER A 106 -8.27 -15.58 8.79
CA SER A 106 -9.47 -14.94 9.31
C SER A 106 -10.71 -15.48 8.62
N HIS A 107 -11.71 -15.80 9.43
CA HIS A 107 -13.06 -16.08 8.94
C HIS A 107 -13.85 -14.78 8.85
N LEU A 108 -14.35 -14.43 7.66
CA LEU A 108 -15.33 -13.36 7.49
C LEU A 108 -16.72 -13.97 7.65
N ASP A 109 -17.40 -13.60 8.73
CA ASP A 109 -18.79 -13.97 8.92
C ASP A 109 -19.74 -13.11 8.05
N HIS A 110 -21.03 -13.43 8.08
CA HIS A 110 -22.03 -12.73 7.27
C HIS A 110 -22.21 -11.27 7.67
N ASP A 111 -22.10 -10.95 8.97
CA ASP A 111 -22.30 -9.60 9.48
C ASP A 111 -21.13 -8.69 9.10
N TYR A 112 -19.92 -9.22 9.13
CA TYR A 112 -18.69 -8.51 8.74
C TYR A 112 -18.57 -8.38 7.23
N ALA A 113 -18.93 -9.41 6.46
CA ALA A 113 -18.94 -9.36 5.00
C ALA A 113 -19.94 -8.30 4.48
N ALA A 114 -21.09 -8.12 5.16
CA ALA A 114 -22.08 -7.11 4.80
C ALA A 114 -21.55 -5.65 4.88
N LEU A 115 -20.45 -5.41 5.59
CA LEU A 115 -19.80 -4.10 5.66
C LEU A 115 -18.98 -3.76 4.40
N PHE A 116 -18.68 -4.75 3.56
CA PHE A 116 -17.83 -4.60 2.39
C PHE A 116 -18.53 -5.13 1.13
N PRO A 117 -18.88 -4.26 0.15
CA PRO A 117 -19.70 -4.64 -1.01
C PRO A 117 -19.16 -5.79 -1.88
N ASP A 118 -17.84 -6.04 -1.83
CA ASP A 118 -17.15 -7.05 -2.65
C ASP A 118 -16.67 -8.25 -1.82
N ALA A 119 -16.99 -8.32 -0.52
CA ALA A 119 -16.59 -9.43 0.33
C ALA A 119 -17.71 -10.48 0.42
N ALA A 120 -17.35 -11.75 0.28
CA ALA A 120 -18.23 -12.86 0.59
C ALA A 120 -17.86 -13.41 1.97
N PRO A 121 -18.80 -14.01 2.72
CA PRO A 121 -18.46 -14.77 3.92
C PRO A 121 -17.57 -15.96 3.55
N GLY A 122 -16.58 -16.27 4.39
CA GLY A 122 -15.68 -17.40 4.16
C GLY A 122 -14.30 -17.23 4.77
N GLU A 123 -13.38 -18.08 4.31
CA GLU A 123 -11.99 -18.12 4.76
C GLU A 123 -11.12 -17.17 3.95
N TYR A 124 -10.37 -16.33 4.66
CA TYR A 124 -9.48 -15.34 4.09
C TYR A 124 -8.14 -15.34 4.81
N VAL A 125 -7.09 -14.94 4.10
CA VAL A 125 -5.86 -14.50 4.75
C VAL A 125 -5.94 -12.99 4.94
N MET A 126 -5.82 -12.55 6.18
CA MET A 126 -5.79 -11.15 6.55
C MET A 126 -4.35 -10.64 6.54
N LEU A 127 -4.11 -9.56 5.80
CA LEU A 127 -2.92 -8.72 5.94
C LEU A 127 -3.33 -7.41 6.62
N ARG A 128 -2.76 -7.12 7.78
CA ARG A 128 -3.00 -5.90 8.54
C ARG A 128 -1.73 -5.05 8.59
N VAL A 129 -1.86 -3.77 8.28
CA VAL A 129 -0.79 -2.78 8.43
C VAL A 129 -1.26 -1.72 9.41
N ARG A 130 -0.55 -1.56 10.54
CA ARG A 130 -0.87 -0.62 11.60
C ARG A 130 0.34 0.25 11.92
N ASP A 131 0.18 1.56 11.82
CA ASP A 131 1.12 2.53 12.37
C ASP A 131 0.58 3.17 13.64
N ASN A 132 1.46 3.87 14.37
CA ASN A 132 1.11 4.72 15.50
C ASN A 132 1.35 6.22 15.21
N GLY A 133 1.22 6.61 13.94
CA GLY A 133 1.33 7.99 13.51
C GLY A 133 0.13 8.84 13.92
N HIS A 134 0.06 10.05 13.37
CA HIS A 134 -0.97 11.02 13.72
C HIS A 134 -2.39 10.68 13.22
N GLY A 135 -2.56 9.53 12.55
CA GLY A 135 -3.85 9.07 12.02
C GLY A 135 -4.43 10.00 10.94
N MET A 136 -5.72 9.78 10.64
CA MET A 136 -6.49 10.59 9.69
C MET A 136 -7.73 11.13 10.38
N ASP A 137 -8.08 12.39 10.09
CA ASP A 137 -9.40 12.91 10.45
C ASP A 137 -10.51 12.27 9.60
N ALA A 138 -11.76 12.42 10.03
CA ALA A 138 -12.90 11.79 9.39
C ALA A 138 -13.11 12.23 7.93
N THR A 139 -12.76 13.48 7.60
CA THR A 139 -12.92 14.02 6.24
C THR A 139 -11.85 13.47 5.29
N THR A 140 -10.63 13.25 5.79
CA THR A 140 -9.54 12.59 5.08
C THR A 140 -9.85 11.11 4.85
N LEU A 141 -10.33 10.41 5.87
CA LEU A 141 -10.66 8.98 5.80
C LEU A 141 -11.71 8.68 4.72
N ALA A 142 -12.75 9.52 4.62
CA ALA A 142 -13.83 9.36 3.63
C ALA A 142 -13.35 9.44 2.18
N ARG A 143 -12.20 10.09 1.95
CA ARG A 143 -11.68 10.41 0.62
C ARG A 143 -10.38 9.69 0.30
N VAL A 144 -9.83 8.93 1.25
CA VAL A 144 -8.48 8.37 1.14
C VAL A 144 -8.35 7.33 0.03
N PHE A 145 -9.47 6.73 -0.39
CA PHE A 145 -9.55 5.79 -1.51
C PHE A 145 -9.87 6.48 -2.84
N GLU A 146 -10.14 7.79 -2.86
CA GLU A 146 -10.29 8.55 -4.10
C GLU A 146 -8.95 8.60 -4.85
N PRO A 147 -8.90 8.26 -6.15
CA PRO A 147 -7.70 8.41 -6.94
C PRO A 147 -7.15 9.83 -6.89
N PHE A 148 -5.82 9.96 -6.71
CA PHE A 148 -5.07 11.23 -6.63
C PHE A 148 -5.31 12.06 -5.36
N PHE A 149 -6.14 11.60 -4.41
CA PHE A 149 -6.33 12.30 -3.15
C PHE A 149 -5.08 12.19 -2.26
N THR A 150 -4.54 13.32 -1.82
CA THR A 150 -3.38 13.38 -0.92
C THR A 150 -3.47 14.62 -0.05
N THR A 151 -3.21 14.47 1.25
CA THR A 151 -3.04 15.59 2.20
C THR A 151 -1.61 16.14 2.20
N LYS A 152 -0.68 15.46 1.52
CA LYS A 152 0.74 15.86 1.40
C LYS A 152 0.90 17.07 0.47
N GLN A 153 1.91 17.92 0.76
CA GLN A 153 2.26 19.07 -0.08
C GLN A 153 2.53 18.67 -1.54
N VAL A 154 2.32 19.64 -2.46
CA VAL A 154 2.52 19.46 -3.91
C VAL A 154 3.93 18.91 -4.19
N GLY A 155 3.98 17.70 -4.78
CA GLY A 155 5.22 16.99 -5.11
C GLY A 155 5.72 16.00 -4.04
N ARG A 156 5.07 15.87 -2.89
CA ARG A 156 5.41 14.91 -1.81
C ARG A 156 4.45 13.72 -1.72
N GLY A 157 3.28 13.80 -2.34
CA GLY A 157 2.30 12.70 -2.42
C GLY A 157 1.76 12.53 -3.83
N THR A 158 1.57 11.27 -4.24
CA THR A 158 0.98 10.93 -5.55
C THR A 158 -0.54 10.78 -5.49
N GLY A 159 -1.07 10.54 -4.29
CA GLY A 159 -2.48 10.20 -4.05
C GLY A 159 -2.94 8.88 -4.67
N LEU A 160 -2.01 8.03 -5.11
CA LEU A 160 -2.31 6.74 -5.74
C LEU A 160 -2.15 5.53 -4.80
N GLY A 161 -1.47 5.70 -3.66
CA GLY A 161 -1.06 4.58 -2.81
C GLY A 161 -2.23 3.76 -2.23
N LEU A 162 -3.30 4.42 -1.82
CA LEU A 162 -4.47 3.78 -1.20
C LEU A 162 -5.59 3.45 -2.21
N SER A 163 -5.63 4.14 -3.35
CA SER A 163 -6.59 3.84 -4.43
C SER A 163 -6.27 2.57 -5.22
N MET A 164 -5.07 2.01 -5.07
CA MET A 164 -4.66 0.74 -5.69
C MET A 164 -5.03 -0.49 -4.85
N TRP A 165 -5.48 -0.29 -3.60
CA TRP A 165 -5.82 -1.38 -2.69
C TRP A 165 -7.32 -1.67 -2.68
N LYS A 166 -7.71 -2.78 -3.32
CA LYS A 166 -8.98 -3.47 -3.05
C LYS A 166 -8.79 -4.95 -3.43
N VAL A 167 -8.35 -5.76 -2.48
CA VAL A 167 -8.22 -7.21 -2.68
C VAL A 167 -8.91 -7.91 -1.52
N ALA A 168 -10.05 -8.53 -1.80
CA ALA A 168 -10.54 -9.68 -1.06
C ALA A 168 -10.25 -10.89 -1.94
N ALA A 169 -9.15 -11.61 -1.66
CA ALA A 169 -8.87 -12.89 -2.29
C ALA A 169 -9.25 -13.99 -1.30
N PRO A 170 -10.18 -14.89 -1.64
CA PRO A 170 -10.47 -16.03 -0.78
C PRO A 170 -9.21 -16.88 -0.61
N ALA A 171 -9.04 -17.50 0.56
CA ALA A 171 -7.94 -18.43 0.80
C ALA A 171 -8.03 -19.62 -0.17
N SER A 172 -6.88 -20.10 -0.66
CA SER A 172 -6.83 -21.35 -1.41
C SER A 172 -6.92 -22.54 -0.44
N PRO A 173 -7.73 -23.58 -0.73
CA PRO A 173 -7.86 -24.77 0.11
C PRO A 173 -6.57 -25.61 0.18
#